data_AF-A0A975R9R9-F1
#
_entry.id   AF-A0A975R9R9-F1
#
_cell.length_a   1.000
_cell.length_b   1.000
_cell.length_c   1.000
_cell.angle_alpha   90.00
_cell.angle_beta   90.00
_cell.angle_gamma   90.00
#
_symmetry.space_group_name_H-M   'P 1'
#
loop_
_entity.id
_entity.type
_entity.pdbx_description
1 polymer ?
#
loop_
_entity_poly.entity_id
_entity_poly.type
_entity_poly.pdbx_seq_one_letter_code
_entity_poly.pdbx_strand_id
1 'polypeptide(L)' 'MHNLNNWLFADTIKGAKASANLYSLIETAKLNGLEPYRYLHHILKELPKAQTLEDIESLLPWQVDRAHINSRWKNG' A
#
# COMPACT_ATOMS: atom_id res chain seq x y z
N MET A 1 -2.31 19.04 4.12
CA MET A 1 -3.71 18.69 3.76
C MET A 1 -3.62 17.56 2.74
N HIS A 2 -3.79 16.31 3.20
CA HIS A 2 -3.47 15.08 2.45
C HIS A 2 -4.57 14.75 1.43
N ASN A 3 -4.26 14.82 0.15
CA ASN A 3 -5.18 14.52 -0.95
C ASN A 3 -4.94 13.12 -1.57
N LEU A 4 -4.49 12.13 -0.79
CA LEU A 4 -4.47 10.73 -1.23
C LEU A 4 -5.89 10.15 -1.40
N ASN A 5 -6.86 10.71 -0.66
CA ASN A 5 -8.27 10.33 -0.75
C ASN A 5 -8.85 10.58 -2.15
N ASN A 6 -8.43 11.65 -2.84
CA ASN A 6 -9.02 12.00 -4.14
C ASN A 6 -8.64 11.00 -5.27
N TRP A 7 -7.58 10.20 -5.10
CA TRP A 7 -7.23 9.12 -6.02
C TRP A 7 -8.08 7.85 -5.79
N LEU A 8 -8.45 7.59 -4.53
CA LEU A 8 -9.22 6.41 -4.14
C LEU A 8 -10.72 6.54 -4.48
N PHE A 9 -11.26 7.77 -4.53
CA PHE A 9 -12.71 8.04 -4.69
C PHE A 9 -13.13 8.55 -6.07
N ALA A 10 -12.26 8.54 -7.09
CA ALA A 10 -12.59 9.15 -8.36
C ALA A 10 -13.63 8.31 -9.14
N ASP A 11 -14.91 8.67 -9.00
CA ASP A 11 -16.07 8.25 -9.79
C ASP A 11 -15.94 8.63 -11.29
N THR A 12 -14.85 8.14 -11.90
CA THR A 12 -14.36 8.41 -13.25
C THR A 12 -13.57 7.19 -13.72
N ILE A 13 -13.38 7.04 -15.04
CA ILE A 13 -12.52 5.99 -15.64
C ILE A 13 -11.13 5.90 -14.96
N LYS A 14 -10.63 7.01 -14.38
CA LYS A 14 -9.38 7.04 -13.63
C LYS A 14 -9.46 6.36 -12.27
N GLY A 15 -10.55 6.51 -11.51
CA GLY A 15 -10.69 5.79 -10.23
C GLY A 15 -11.07 4.32 -10.42
N ALA A 16 -11.78 3.96 -11.50
CA ALA A 16 -11.96 2.54 -11.85
C ALA A 16 -10.60 1.84 -12.09
N LYS A 17 -9.69 2.50 -12.82
CA LYS A 17 -8.30 2.02 -13.01
C LYS A 17 -7.49 2.02 -11.71
N ALA A 18 -7.63 3.05 -10.87
CA ALA A 18 -6.97 3.11 -9.57
C ALA A 18 -7.40 1.94 -8.66
N SER A 19 -8.72 1.67 -8.58
CA SER A 19 -9.28 0.57 -7.83
C SER A 19 -8.83 -0.80 -8.36
N ALA A 20 -8.74 -0.98 -9.68
CA ALA A 20 -8.22 -2.21 -10.28
C ALA A 20 -6.72 -2.44 -9.98
N ASN A 21 -5.92 -1.37 -10.01
CA ASN A 21 -4.51 -1.43 -9.65
C ASN A 21 -4.34 -1.74 -8.16
N LEU A 22 -5.13 -1.09 -7.30
CA LEU A 22 -5.14 -1.36 -5.86
C LEU A 22 -5.54 -2.81 -5.56
N TYR A 23 -6.56 -3.32 -6.24
CA TYR A 23 -7.00 -4.70 -6.08
C TYR A 23 -5.88 -5.68 -6.49
N SER A 24 -5.26 -5.46 -7.64
CA SER A 24 -4.10 -6.25 -8.10
C SER A 24 -2.94 -6.20 -7.10
N LEU A 25 -2.68 -5.03 -6.51
CA LEU A 25 -1.65 -4.84 -5.49
C LEU A 25 -1.98 -5.60 -4.20
N ILE A 26 -3.24 -5.57 -3.76
CA ILE A 26 -3.73 -6.33 -2.60
C ILE A 26 -3.59 -7.84 -2.84
N GLU A 27 -3.98 -8.33 -4.01
CA GLU A 27 -3.82 -9.75 -4.36
C GLU A 27 -2.34 -10.15 -4.38
N THR A 28 -1.48 -9.29 -4.94
CA THR A 28 -0.02 -9.50 -4.91
C THR A 28 0.53 -9.52 -3.49
N ALA A 29 0.03 -8.66 -2.60
CA ALA A 29 0.39 -8.65 -1.19
C ALA A 29 -0.01 -9.94 -0.48
N LYS A 30 -1.22 -10.45 -0.74
CA LYS A 30 -1.68 -11.75 -0.23
C LYS A 30 -0.79 -12.90 -0.71
N LEU A 31 -0.44 -12.92 -2.00
CA LEU A 31 0.48 -13.90 -2.58
C LEU A 31 1.88 -13.85 -1.94
N ASN A 32 2.30 -12.66 -1.50
CA ASN A 32 3.53 -12.45 -0.73
C ASN A 32 3.36 -12.68 0.78
N GLY A 33 2.23 -13.23 1.22
CA GLY A 33 1.95 -13.57 2.61
C GLY A 33 1.81 -12.36 3.54
N LEU A 34 1.51 -11.17 2.99
CA LEU A 34 1.26 -9.96 3.76
C LEU A 34 -0.20 -9.87 4.16
N GLU A 35 -0.47 -9.33 5.35
CA GLU A 35 -1.81 -8.94 5.77
C GLU A 35 -2.22 -7.67 4.98
N PRO A 36 -3.26 -7.75 4.12
CA PRO A 36 -3.58 -6.68 3.17
C PRO A 36 -3.84 -5.32 3.79
N TYR A 37 -4.55 -5.28 4.92
CA TYR A 37 -4.92 -4.02 5.56
C TYR A 37 -3.68 -3.30 6.10
N ARG A 38 -2.80 -4.03 6.79
CA ARG A 38 -1.52 -3.51 7.30
C ARG A 38 -0.58 -3.08 6.21
N TYR A 39 -0.49 -3.87 5.14
CA TYR A 39 0.32 -3.49 3.98
C TYR A 39 -0.19 -2.19 3.34
N LEU A 40 -1.49 -2.07 3.12
CA LEU A 40 -2.08 -0.85 2.57
C LEU A 40 -1.84 0.35 3.49
N HIS A 41 -2.03 0.18 4.80
CA HIS A 41 -1.76 1.22 5.78
C HIS A 41 -0.28 1.66 5.76
N HIS A 42 0.64 0.70 5.65
CA HIS A 42 2.07 0.98 5.53
C HIS A 42 2.38 1.81 4.28
N ILE A 43 1.89 1.40 3.10
CA ILE A 43 2.09 2.17 1.85
C ILE A 43 1.52 3.58 1.98
N LEU A 44 0.28 3.72 2.44
CA LEU A 44 -0.36 5.05 2.54
C LEU A 44 0.39 5.99 3.49
N LYS A 45 1.09 5.45 4.48
CA LYS A 45 1.91 6.21 5.44
C LYS A 45 3.29 6.58 4.89
N GLU A 46 3.94 5.67 4.16
CA GLU A 46 5.33 5.83 3.72
C GLU A 46 5.45 6.42 2.30
N LEU A 47 4.49 6.15 1.42
CA LEU A 47 4.48 6.65 0.04
C LEU A 47 4.61 8.19 -0.07
N PRO A 48 3.95 9.02 0.78
CA PRO A 48 4.13 10.48 0.74
C PRO A 48 5.53 10.96 1.15
N LYS A 49 6.33 10.10 1.78
CA LYS A 49 7.70 10.40 2.21
C LYS A 49 8.75 9.95 1.19
N ALA A 50 8.36 9.11 0.24
CA ALA A 50 9.25 8.62 -0.81
C ALA A 50 9.69 9.78 -1.71
N GLN A 51 11.00 9.91 -1.91
CA GLN A 51 11.59 10.97 -2.74
C GLN A 51 12.30 10.38 -3.97
N THR A 52 12.69 9.11 -3.91
CA THR A 52 13.44 8.40 -4.95
C THR A 52 12.65 7.21 -5.49
N LEU A 53 13.10 6.64 -6.61
CA LEU A 53 12.50 5.43 -7.16
C LEU A 53 12.72 4.24 -6.20
N GLU A 54 13.91 4.17 -5.61
CA GLU A 54 14.31 3.17 -4.64
C GLU A 54 13.41 3.18 -3.39
N ASP A 55 13.01 4.38 -2.93
CA ASP A 55 12.03 4.51 -1.84
C ASP A 55 10.69 3.88 -2.22
N ILE A 56 10.23 4.10 -3.46
CA ILE A 56 8.98 3.52 -3.96
C ILE A 56 9.11 2.00 -4.10
N GLU A 57 10.22 1.52 -4.64
CA GLU A 57 10.50 0.09 -4.81
C GLU A 57 10.56 -0.64 -3.48
N SER A 58 11.06 0.01 -2.42
CA SER A 58 11.09 -0.55 -1.07
C SER A 58 9.69 -0.83 -0.50
N LEU A 59 8.65 -0.18 -1.03
CA LEU A 59 7.25 -0.37 -0.63
C LEU A 59 6.58 -1.53 -1.37
N LEU A 60 7.25 -2.18 -2.32
CA LEU A 60 6.68 -3.27 -3.10
C LEU A 60 6.43 -4.52 -2.22
N PRO A 61 5.41 -5.35 -2.54
CA PRO A 61 5.01 -6.46 -1.70
C PRO A 61 6.10 -7.51 -1.42
N TRP A 62 7.11 -7.58 -2.30
CA TRP A 62 8.24 -8.50 -2.20
C TRP A 62 9.52 -7.86 -1.63
N GLN A 63 9.51 -6.56 -1.30
CA GLN A 63 10.63 -5.85 -0.69
C GLN A 63 10.37 -5.51 0.78
N VAL A 64 9.09 -5.30 1.16
CA VAL A 64 8.72 -5.04 2.54
C VAL A 64 8.99 -6.23 3.45
N ASP A 65 9.46 -5.96 4.67
CA ASP A 65 9.64 -7.00 5.67
C ASP A 65 8.27 -7.55 6.13
N ARG A 66 7.96 -8.79 5.72
CA ARG A 66 6.73 -9.49 6.09
C ARG A 66 6.53 -9.57 7.60
N ALA A 67 7.59 -9.79 8.38
CA ALA A 67 7.46 -9.90 9.83
C ALA A 67 7.04 -8.55 10.42
N HIS A 68 7.63 -7.45 9.94
CA HIS A 68 7.22 -6.09 10.29
C HIS A 68 5.77 -5.80 9.90
N ILE A 69 5.39 -6.07 8.64
CA ILE A 69 4.04 -5.79 8.15
C ILE A 69 2.99 -6.63 8.88
N ASN A 70 3.24 -7.93 9.09
CA ASN A 70 2.29 -8.83 9.73
C ASN A 70 2.33 -8.78 11.26
N SER A 71 3.33 -8.11 11.83
CA SER A 71 3.51 -8.04 13.27
C SER A 71 2.22 -7.60 13.95
N ARG A 72 1.85 -8.31 15.01
CA ARG A 72 0.55 -8.13 15.67
C ARG A 72 0.50 -6.91 16.61
N TRP A 73 1.50 -6.03 16.62
CA TRP A 73 1.96 -5.31 17.82
C TRP A 73 0.89 -5.06 18.89
N LYS A 74 1.12 -5.73 20.03
CA LYS A 74 0.57 -5.39 21.32
C LYS A 74 1.01 -3.96 21.65
N ASN A 75 0.09 -3.01 21.60
CA ASN A 75 0.29 -1.76 22.32
C ASN A 75 0.12 -2.07 23.81
N GLY A 76 1.22 -2.02 24.55
CA GLY A 76 1.19 -1.56 25.94
C GLY A 76 1.20 -0.03 25.94
#